data_AF-A0A536JHY4-F1
#
_entry.id   AF-A0A536JHY4-F1
#
_cell.length_a   1.000
_cell.length_b   1.000
_cell.length_c   1.000
_cell.angle_alpha   90.00
_cell.angle_beta   90.00
_cell.angle_gamma   90.00
#
_symmetry.space_group_name_H-M   'P 1'
#
loop_
_entity.id
_entity.type
_entity.pdbx_description
1 polymer ?
#
loop_
_entity_poly.entity_id
_entity_poly.type
_entity_poly.pdbx_seq_one_letter_code
_entity_poly.pdbx_strand_id
1 'polypeptide(L)' 'MRRLFARLVAAHPRAVSRDELTDTLWPDSDGDKAVRNLYGAVKDLRRTLSAAPGVTLVARGGGYALEVGTNVTVTR' A
#
# COMPACT_ATOMS: atom_id res chain seq x y z
N MET A 1 1.65 -7.27 5.53
CA MET A 1 1.70 -5.82 5.79
C MET A 1 3.05 -5.18 5.48
N ARG A 2 4.17 -5.60 6.12
CA ARG A 2 5.50 -4.94 5.93
C ARG A 2 5.92 -4.78 4.47
N ARG A 3 5.74 -5.81 3.64
CA ARG A 3 6.07 -5.78 2.20
C ARG A 3 5.22 -4.78 1.41
N LEU A 4 3.91 -4.72 1.66
CA LEU A 4 3.00 -3.74 1.05
C LEU A 4 3.43 -2.31 1.41
N PHE A 5 3.68 -2.05 2.69
CA PHE A 5 4.13 -0.74 3.14
C PHE A 5 5.47 -0.34 2.50
N ALA A 6 6.47 -1.22 2.53
CA ALA A 6 7.77 -0.98 1.91
C ALA A 6 7.66 -0.68 0.40
N ARG A 7 6.80 -1.43 -0.32
CA ARG A 7 6.55 -1.19 -1.75
C ARG A 7 5.95 0.18 -2.00
N LEU A 8 5.02 0.64 -1.16
CA LEU A 8 4.38 1.96 -1.28
C LEU A 8 5.33 3.10 -0.91
N VAL A 9 6.14 2.93 0.14
CA VAL A 9 7.21 3.88 0.51
C VAL A 9 8.19 4.06 -0.63
N ALA A 10 8.64 2.96 -1.25
CA ALA A 10 9.53 3.02 -2.41
C ALA A 10 8.90 3.75 -3.61
N ALA A 11 7.58 3.65 -3.82
CA ALA A 11 6.89 4.33 -4.91
C ALA A 11 6.52 5.79 -4.62
N HIS A 12 6.48 6.21 -3.35
CA HIS A 12 6.02 7.54 -2.95
C HIS A 12 6.72 8.66 -3.76
N PRO A 13 5.97 9.68 -4.25
CA PRO A 13 4.54 9.95 -4.03
C PRO A 13 3.59 9.28 -5.04
N ARG A 14 4.10 8.38 -5.89
CA ARG A 14 3.31 7.75 -6.95
C ARG A 14 2.44 6.62 -6.40
N ALA A 15 1.30 6.39 -7.07
CA ALA A 15 0.49 5.22 -6.83
C ALA A 15 1.11 3.97 -7.46
N VAL A 16 0.89 2.81 -6.86
CA VAL A 16 1.20 1.48 -7.40
C VAL A 16 -0.12 0.80 -7.75
N SER A 17 -0.23 0.24 -8.96
CA SER A 17 -1.46 -0.40 -9.42
C SER A 17 -1.80 -1.63 -8.57
N ARG A 18 -3.08 -2.05 -8.57
CA ARG A 18 -3.48 -3.29 -7.88
C ARG A 18 -2.78 -4.50 -8.46
N ASP A 19 -2.71 -4.60 -9.78
CA ASP A 19 -2.07 -5.70 -10.49
C ASP A 19 -0.59 -5.81 -10.11
N GLU A 20 0.15 -4.69 -10.13
CA GLU A 20 1.55 -4.69 -9.72
C GLU A 20 1.72 -5.09 -8.24
N LEU A 21 0.83 -4.64 -7.37
CA LEU A 21 0.84 -5.03 -5.96
C LEU A 21 0.52 -6.52 -5.78
N THR A 22 -0.45 -7.08 -6.50
CA THR A 22 -0.79 -8.51 -6.41
C THR A 22 0.34 -9.37 -6.94
N ASP A 23 0.90 -9.02 -8.10
CA ASP A 23 1.98 -9.77 -8.76
C ASP A 23 3.26 -9.75 -7.91
N THR A 24 3.56 -8.61 -7.27
CA THR A 24 4.75 -8.48 -6.42
C THR A 24 4.59 -9.18 -5.07
N LEU A 25 3.41 -9.10 -4.46
CA LEU A 25 3.22 -9.55 -3.07
C LEU A 25 2.79 -11.01 -2.95
N TRP A 26 2.09 -11.52 -3.96
CA TRP A 26 1.57 -12.89 -4.02
C TRP A 26 1.76 -13.51 -5.42
N PRO A 27 3.00 -13.64 -5.90
CA PRO A 27 3.27 -14.15 -7.26
C PRO A 27 2.73 -15.57 -7.50
N ASP A 28 2.63 -16.38 -6.44
CA ASP A 28 2.17 -17.78 -6.53
C ASP A 28 0.68 -17.96 -6.21
N SER A 29 -0.10 -16.88 -6.10
CA SER A 29 -1.55 -16.96 -5.84
C SER A 29 -2.34 -16.73 -7.11
N ASP A 30 -3.41 -17.52 -7.30
CA ASP A 30 -4.41 -17.23 -8.33
C ASP A 30 -4.98 -15.81 -8.16
N GLY A 31 -5.37 -15.18 -9.27
CA GLY A 31 -5.76 -13.76 -9.31
C GLY A 31 -6.80 -13.36 -8.26
N ASP A 32 -7.89 -14.12 -8.12
CA ASP A 32 -8.93 -13.85 -7.13
C ASP A 32 -8.41 -13.91 -5.68
N LYS A 33 -7.50 -14.86 -5.41
CA LYS A 33 -6.90 -15.01 -4.08
C LYS A 33 -5.93 -13.86 -3.80
N ALA A 34 -5.13 -13.46 -4.78
CA ALA A 34 -4.21 -12.33 -4.66
C ALA A 34 -4.96 -11.02 -4.40
N VAL A 35 -6.07 -10.77 -5.12
CA VAL A 35 -6.93 -9.58 -4.91
C VAL A 35 -7.56 -9.59 -3.51
N ARG A 36 -8.10 -10.72 -3.05
CA ARG A 36 -8.63 -10.83 -1.67
C ARG A 36 -7.54 -10.55 -0.63
N ASN A 37 -6.34 -11.09 -0.82
CA ASN A 37 -5.20 -10.83 0.06
C ASN A 37 -4.79 -9.36 0.06
N LEU A 38 -4.82 -8.69 -1.10
CA LEU A 38 -4.54 -7.26 -1.22
C LEU A 38 -5.52 -6.44 -0.38
N TYR A 39 -6.82 -6.71 -0.48
CA TYR A 39 -7.82 -5.99 0.30
C TYR A 39 -7.67 -6.22 1.81
N GLY A 40 -7.36 -7.44 2.24
CA GLY A 40 -7.02 -7.73 3.64
C GLY A 40 -5.80 -6.93 4.11
N ALA A 41 -4.71 -6.95 3.33
CA ALA A 41 -3.49 -6.23 3.67
C ALA A 41 -3.68 -4.70 3.70
N VAL A 42 -4.48 -4.14 2.79
CA VAL A 42 -4.84 -2.72 2.76
C VAL A 42 -5.67 -2.34 3.98
N LYS A 43 -6.67 -3.15 4.33
CA LYS A 43 -7.49 -2.95 5.54
C LYS A 43 -6.62 -2.92 6.80
N ASP A 44 -5.75 -3.92 6.93
CA ASP A 44 -4.86 -4.00 8.09
C ASP A 44 -3.87 -2.84 8.13
N LEU A 45 -3.28 -2.46 6.99
CA LEU A 45 -2.35 -1.34 6.93
C LEU A 45 -3.04 -0.01 7.28
N ARG A 46 -4.27 0.24 6.82
CA ARG A 46 -5.04 1.43 7.22
C ARG A 46 -5.27 1.50 8.73
N ARG A 47 -5.60 0.36 9.35
CA ARG A 47 -5.76 0.27 10.81
C ARG A 47 -4.44 0.51 11.54
N THR A 48 -3.31 0.06 11.00
CA THR A 48 -2.01 0.37 11.59
C THR A 48 -1.66 1.85 11.47
N LEU A 49 -1.90 2.44 10.29
CA LEU A 49 -1.60 3.86 10.02
C LEU A 49 -2.51 4.83 10.79
N SER A 50 -3.68 4.40 11.29
CA SER A 50 -4.51 5.27 12.13
C SER A 50 -3.82 5.68 13.44
N ALA A 51 -2.79 4.94 13.88
CA ALA A 51 -1.96 5.31 15.03
C ALA A 51 -0.77 6.21 14.66
N ALA A 52 -0.57 6.53 13.38
CA ALA A 52 0.53 7.34 12.87
C ALA A 52 -0.02 8.60 12.14
N PRO A 53 -0.30 9.68 12.87
CA PRO A 53 -0.77 10.94 12.28
C PRO A 53 0.17 11.44 11.18
N GLY A 54 -0.41 11.90 10.07
CA GLY A 54 0.37 12.41 8.93
C GLY A 54 0.83 11.36 7.93
N VAL A 55 0.40 10.09 8.05
CA VAL A 55 0.61 9.08 7.01
C VAL A 55 -0.71 8.38 6.69
N THR A 56 -1.16 8.50 5.44
CA THR A 56 -2.44 7.92 5.00
C THR A 56 -2.26 7.04 3.77
N LEU A 57 -2.94 5.89 3.76
CA LEU A 57 -3.05 5.03 2.58
C LEU A 57 -4.30 5.37 1.76
N VAL A 58 -4.12 5.99 0.60
CA VAL A 58 -5.20 6.43 -0.29
C VAL A 58 -5.32 5.53 -1.51
N ALA A 59 -6.53 5.44 -2.06
CA ALA A 59 -6.75 4.86 -3.39
C ALA A 59 -6.57 5.96 -4.44
N ARG A 60 -5.73 5.74 -5.44
CA ARG A 60 -5.43 6.71 -6.52
C ARG A 60 -5.17 5.99 -7.83
N GLY A 61 -5.85 6.41 -8.89
CA GLY A 61 -5.60 5.90 -10.25
C GLY A 61 -5.73 4.37 -10.37
N GLY A 62 -6.72 3.77 -9.71
CA GLY A 62 -6.91 2.30 -9.72
C GLY A 62 -5.90 1.52 -8.87
N GLY A 63 -5.04 2.19 -8.11
CA GLY A 63 -4.04 1.60 -7.23
C GLY A 63 -4.05 2.22 -5.83
N TYR A 64 -2.92 2.10 -5.14
CA TYR A 64 -2.72 2.66 -3.81
C TYR A 64 -1.47 3.54 -3.74
N ALA A 65 -1.55 4.62 -2.97
CA ALA A 65 -0.43 5.53 -2.70
C ALA A 65 -0.38 5.86 -1.20
N LEU A 66 0.82 6.19 -0.72
CA LEU A 66 0.94 6.89 0.56
C LEU A 66 0.82 8.39 0.32
N GLU A 67 0.08 9.06 1.20
CA GLU A 67 0.11 10.50 1.35
C GLU A 67 0.71 10.82 2.71
N VAL A 68 1.64 11.77 2.71
CA VAL A 68 2.31 12.23 3.92
C VAL A 68 1.98 13.70 4.18
N GLY A 69 1.70 14.01 5.44
CA GLY A 69 1.52 15.38 5.92
C GLY A 69 2.84 16.15 5.88
N THR A 70 2.76 17.47 5.97
CA THR A 70 3.93 18.37 5.93
C THR A 70 4.95 18.13 7.05
N ASN A 71 4.55 17.43 8.11
CA ASN A 71 5.37 17.06 9.26
C ASN A 71 6.07 15.69 9.12
N VAL A 72 5.86 14.97 8.00
CA VAL A 72 6.43 13.64 7.77
C VAL A 72 7.29 13.66 6.51
N THR A 73 8.53 13.20 6.64
CA THR A 73 9.45 13.02 5.50
C THR A 73 9.62 11.52 5.21
N VAL A 74 9.49 11.15 3.94
CA VAL A 74 9.76 9.79 3.47
C VAL A 74 11.23 9.70 3.07
N THR A 75 12.08 9.15 3.95
CA THR A 75 13.47 8.81 3.63
C THR A 75 13.54 7.40 3.05
N ARG A 76 14.23 7.27 1.91
CA ARG A 76 14.46 5.99 1.21
C ARG A 76 15.70 5.29 1.72
#